data_AF-A0A7X0QYS9-F1
#
_entry.id   AF-A0A7X0QYS9-F1
#
_cell.length_a   1.000
_cell.length_b   1.000
_cell.length_c   1.000
_cell.angle_alpha   90.00
_cell.angle_beta   90.00
_cell.angle_gamma   90.00
#
_symmetry.space_group_name_H-M   'P 1'
#
loop_
_entity.id
_entity.type
_entity.pdbx_description
1 polymer ?
#
loop_
_entity_poly.entity_id
_entity_poly.type
_entity_poly.pdbx_seq_one_letter_code
_entity_poly.pdbx_strand_id
1 'polypeptide(L)'
;MKAIGRGVVKPFQSKYEVVCTTYQVIPGLPVSKNEQTHAFERGASLKAREFYTKVVSSDMTRTMAPVEVKLRKIYLSGKTIEQAEFGPVQHLKNAGNKKK
;
A
#
# COMPACT_ATOMS: atom_id res chain seq x y z
N MET A 1 -10.73 23.14 28.98
CA MET A 1 -11.73 22.05 29.05
C MET A 1 -11.09 20.76 28.54
N LYS A 2 -10.89 19.77 29.42
CA LYS A 2 -10.13 18.53 29.11
C LYS A 2 -10.95 17.61 28.20
N ALA A 3 -10.38 17.23 27.06
CA ALA A 3 -10.96 16.31 26.09
C ALA A 3 -10.90 14.86 26.59
N ILE A 4 -11.92 14.42 27.34
CA ILE A 4 -12.02 13.05 27.89
C ILE A 4 -12.58 12.04 26.86
N GLY A 5 -12.99 12.48 25.66
CA GLY A 5 -13.72 11.64 24.68
C GLY A 5 -12.89 10.81 23.69
N ARG A 6 -11.56 10.79 23.74
CA ARG A 6 -10.74 10.09 22.71
C ARG A 6 -10.51 8.59 22.96
N GLY A 7 -10.88 8.06 24.13
CA GLY A 7 -10.62 6.67 24.51
C GLY A 7 -11.66 5.65 24.01
N VAL A 8 -12.94 6.05 23.90
CA VAL A 8 -14.07 5.11 23.74
C VAL A 8 -14.31 4.69 22.29
N VAL A 9 -13.79 5.43 21.30
CA VAL A 9 -14.00 5.18 19.86
C VAL A 9 -12.92 4.31 19.19
N LYS A 10 -11.87 3.89 19.92
CA LYS A 10 -10.80 3.06 19.36
C LYS A 10 -11.25 1.76 18.66
N PRO A 11 -12.26 0.99 19.13
CA PRO A 11 -12.65 -0.24 18.43
C PRO A 11 -13.38 0.01 17.10
N PHE A 12 -14.01 1.18 16.94
CA PHE A 12 -14.74 1.59 15.73
C PHE A 12 -13.90 2.45 14.77
N GLN A 13 -12.63 2.68 15.08
CA GLN A 13 -11.76 3.40 14.17
C GLN A 13 -11.24 2.46 13.07
N SER A 14 -11.15 2.99 11.85
CA SER A 14 -10.62 2.25 10.71
C SER A 14 -9.14 1.89 10.93
N LYS A 15 -8.77 0.68 10.51
CA LYS A 15 -7.38 0.27 10.38
C LYS A 15 -6.81 0.84 9.07
N TYR A 16 -5.51 1.07 9.05
CA TYR A 16 -4.81 1.55 7.87
C TYR A 16 -3.67 0.57 7.58
N GLU A 17 -3.41 0.31 6.30
CA GLU A 17 -2.32 -0.56 5.87
C GLU A 17 -1.63 0.07 4.67
N VAL A 18 -0.32 -0.10 4.61
CA VAL A 18 0.46 0.25 3.42
C VAL A 18 0.96 -1.05 2.82
N VAL A 19 0.49 -1.34 1.60
CA VAL A 19 0.89 -2.51 0.82
C VAL A 19 1.88 -2.05 -0.23
N CYS A 20 3.09 -2.60 -0.17
CA CYS A 20 4.12 -2.41 -1.19
C CYS A 20 4.22 -3.69 -2.01
N THR A 21 3.84 -3.62 -3.27
CA THR A 21 3.93 -4.72 -4.23
C THR A 21 5.12 -4.47 -5.15
N THR A 22 6.14 -5.32 -5.09
CA THR A 22 7.28 -5.27 -6.00
C THR A 22 7.11 -6.35 -7.07
N TYR A 23 7.24 -5.97 -8.33
CA TYR A 23 7.17 -6.90 -9.46
C TYR A 23 8.58 -7.28 -9.90
N GLN A 24 8.87 -8.57 -9.87
CA GLN A 24 10.11 -9.13 -10.40
C GLN A 24 9.83 -9.69 -11.79
N VAL A 25 10.44 -9.07 -12.79
CA VAL A 25 10.33 -9.48 -14.20
C VAL A 25 11.59 -10.25 -14.55
N ILE A 26 11.47 -11.58 -14.65
CA ILE A 26 12.54 -12.45 -15.12
C ILE A 26 12.14 -12.93 -16.53
N PRO A 27 12.95 -12.66 -17.57
CA PRO A 27 12.69 -13.14 -18.92
C PRO A 27 12.50 -14.67 -18.95
N GLY A 28 11.44 -15.13 -19.62
CA GLY A 28 11.14 -16.57 -19.74
C GLY A 28 10.37 -17.20 -18.57
N LEU A 29 10.17 -16.47 -17.47
CA LEU A 29 9.37 -16.91 -16.30
C LEU A 29 8.14 -16.00 -16.11
N PRO A 30 7.06 -16.50 -15.50
CA PRO A 30 5.90 -15.67 -15.17
C PRO A 30 6.29 -14.56 -14.19
N VAL A 31 5.68 -13.39 -14.34
CA VAL A 31 5.94 -12.22 -13.49
C VAL A 31 5.67 -12.59 -12.03
N SER A 32 6.70 -12.55 -11.21
CA SER A 32 6.59 -12.80 -9.77
C SER A 32 6.22 -11.50 -9.06
N LYS A 33 5.29 -11.59 -8.11
CA LYS A 33 4.86 -10.46 -7.27
C LYS A 33 5.26 -10.73 -5.83
N ASN A 34 5.95 -9.77 -5.21
CA ASN A 34 6.27 -9.79 -3.79
C ASN A 34 5.46 -8.69 -3.09
N GLU A 35 4.58 -9.09 -2.17
CA GLU A 35 3.68 -8.18 -1.45
C GLU A 35 4.14 -8.04 0.00
N GLN A 36 4.66 -6.87 0.36
CA GLN A 36 4.96 -6.51 1.75
C GLN A 36 3.84 -5.64 2.31
N THR A 37 3.18 -6.10 3.37
CA THR A 37 2.09 -5.38 4.01
C THR A 37 2.54 -4.85 5.37
N HIS A 38 2.42 -3.54 5.57
CA HIS A 38 2.67 -2.90 6.84
C HIS A 38 1.34 -2.40 7.43
N ALA A 39 0.86 -3.09 8.47
CA ALA A 39 -0.39 -2.79 9.13
C ALA A 39 -0.20 -1.77 10.26
N PHE A 40 -1.09 -0.79 10.32
CA PHE A 40 -1.13 0.25 11.34
C PHE A 40 -2.32 0.07 12.28
N GLU A 41 -2.20 0.64 13.48
CA GLU A 41 -3.26 0.64 14.48
C GLU A 41 -4.51 1.42 14.03
N ARG A 42 -5.64 1.12 14.68
CA ARG A 42 -6.91 1.81 14.46
C ARG A 42 -6.76 3.31 14.72
N GLY A 43 -7.21 4.13 13.76
CA GLY A 43 -7.14 5.59 13.85
C GLY A 43 -5.79 6.21 13.49
N ALA A 44 -4.79 5.42 13.11
CA ALA A 44 -3.45 5.90 12.76
C ALA A 44 -3.36 6.40 11.30
N SER A 45 -4.31 7.24 10.87
CA SER A 45 -4.36 7.75 9.48
C SER A 45 -3.15 8.62 9.13
N LEU A 46 -2.73 9.50 10.06
CA LEU A 46 -1.60 10.40 9.86
C LEU A 46 -0.29 9.61 9.74
N LYS A 47 -0.04 8.67 10.65
CA LYS A 47 1.14 7.80 10.62
C LYS A 47 1.21 6.97 9.33
N ALA A 48 0.08 6.42 8.88
CA ALA A 48 0.03 5.65 7.65
C ALA A 48 0.32 6.51 6.41
N ARG A 49 -0.18 7.74 6.37
CA ARG A 49 0.08 8.70 5.28
C ARG A 49 1.52 9.22 5.28
N GLU A 50 2.09 9.49 6.45
CA GLU A 50 3.49 9.87 6.61
C GLU A 50 4.42 8.75 6.14
N PHE A 51 4.15 7.51 6.57
CA PHE A 51 4.90 6.35 6.12
C PHE A 51 4.78 6.13 4.61
N TYR A 52 3.55 6.23 4.07
CA TYR A 52 3.32 6.17 2.62
C TYR A 52 4.13 7.22 1.87
N THR A 53 4.06 8.48 2.32
CA THR A 53 4.83 9.59 1.72
C THR A 53 6.32 9.31 1.78
N LYS A 54 6.82 8.82 2.92
CA LYS A 54 8.23 8.45 3.10
C LYS A 54 8.66 7.35 2.11
N VAL A 55 7.86 6.29 1.99
CA VAL A 55 8.13 5.18 1.06
C VAL A 55 8.12 5.65 -0.39
N VAL A 56 7.15 6.49 -0.79
CA VAL A 56 7.01 7.06 -2.14
C VAL A 56 8.14 8.06 -2.46
N SER A 57 8.58 8.83 -1.47
CA SER A 57 9.66 9.82 -1.60
C SER A 57 11.06 9.20 -1.58
N SER A 58 11.19 7.96 -1.13
CA SER A 58 12.49 7.30 -0.99
C SER A 58 13.09 7.01 -2.36
N ASP A 59 14.30 7.52 -2.62
CA ASP A 59 15.01 7.24 -3.88
C ASP A 59 15.27 5.74 -4.08
N MET A 60 15.35 4.97 -2.99
CA MET A 60 15.46 3.50 -3.07
C MET A 60 14.24 2.84 -3.72
N THR A 61 13.02 3.30 -3.44
CA THR A 61 11.81 2.68 -4.04
C THR A 61 11.63 3.08 -5.50
N ARG A 62 12.18 4.23 -5.90
CA ARG A 62 12.19 4.72 -7.29
C ARG A 62 13.22 4.02 -8.17
N THR A 63 14.35 3.60 -7.59
CA THR A 63 15.45 2.92 -8.29
C THR A 63 15.30 1.40 -8.33
N MET A 64 14.45 0.83 -7.49
CA MET A 64 14.13 -0.60 -7.49
C MET A 64 13.25 -1.00 -8.70
N ALA A 65 13.16 -2.31 -8.93
CA ALA A 65 12.26 -2.94 -9.91
C ALA A 65 10.81 -2.41 -9.76
N PRO A 66 9.92 -2.54 -10.76
CA PRO A 66 8.63 -1.85 -10.77
C PRO A 66 7.84 -2.08 -9.45
N VAL A 67 7.56 -1.00 -8.72
CA VAL A 67 6.92 -1.03 -7.40
C VAL A 67 5.56 -0.34 -7.45
N GLU A 68 4.56 -0.94 -6.82
CA GLU A 68 3.26 -0.35 -6.54
C GLU A 68 3.11 -0.17 -5.03
N VAL A 69 2.82 1.05 -4.59
CA VAL A 69 2.56 1.35 -3.17
C VAL A 69 1.10 1.75 -3.03
N LYS A 70 0.35 1.02 -2.20
CA LYS A 70 -1.06 1.28 -1.92
C LYS A 70 -1.27 1.60 -0.45
N LEU A 71 -1.94 2.71 -0.17
CA LEU A 71 -2.51 3.00 1.15
C LEU A 71 -3.94 2.47 1.19
N ARG A 72 -4.21 1.46 2.03
CA ARG A 72 -5.54 0.86 2.21
C ARG A 72 -6.13 1.29 3.55
N LYS A 73 -7.42 1.64 3.54
CA LYS A 73 -8.25 1.83 4.72
C LYS A 73 -9.13 0.61 4.91
N ILE A 74 -8.86 -0.15 5.96
CA ILE A 74 -9.63 -1.33 6.32
C ILE A 74 -10.64 -0.93 7.40
N TYR A 75 -11.89 -0.83 6.96
CA TYR A 75 -13.04 -0.64 7.85
C TYR A 75 -13.99 -1.84 7.76
N LEU A 76 -14.68 -2.04 6.63
CA LEU A 76 -15.48 -3.24 6.34
C LEU A 76 -15.08 -3.92 5.01
N SER A 77 -14.82 -3.16 3.93
CA SER A 77 -14.48 -3.71 2.60
C SER A 77 -13.13 -3.26 2.03
N GLY A 78 -12.20 -2.79 2.88
CA GLY A 78 -10.82 -2.47 2.48
C GLY A 78 -10.67 -1.56 1.26
N LYS A 79 -10.91 -0.25 1.41
CA LYS A 79 -10.83 0.73 0.33
C LYS A 79 -9.39 1.25 0.16
N THR A 80 -8.85 1.25 -1.06
CA THR A 80 -7.60 1.96 -1.37
C THR A 80 -7.84 3.46 -1.34
N ILE A 81 -7.04 4.19 -0.56
CA ILE A 81 -7.10 5.65 -0.43
C ILE A 81 -6.18 6.30 -1.46
N GLU A 82 -4.93 5.84 -1.51
CA GLU A 82 -3.89 6.39 -2.39
C GLU A 82 -3.09 5.23 -3.00
N GLN A 83 -2.71 5.40 -4.26
CA GLN A 83 -1.91 4.44 -5.01
C GLN A 83 -0.83 5.22 -5.77
N ALA A 84 0.42 4.80 -5.60
CA ALA A 84 1.55 5.30 -6.36
C ALA A 84 2.15 4.11 -7.12
N GLU A 85 2.40 4.33 -8.41
CA GLU A 85 2.97 3.32 -9.30
C GLU A 85 4.32 3.84 -9.80
N PHE A 86 5.34 2.99 -9.72
CA PHE A 86 6.68 3.28 -10.18
C PHE A 86 7.11 2.25 -11.22
N GLY A 87 7.40 2.72 -12.43
CA GLY A 87 7.73 1.87 -13.58
C GLY A 87 6.49 1.33 -14.33
N PRO A 88 6.69 0.42 -15.30
CA PRO A 88 5.62 -0.10 -16.18
C PRO A 88 4.72 -1.15 -15.49
N VAL A 89 4.28 -0.88 -14.26
CA VAL A 89 3.45 -1.78 -13.45
C VAL A 89 2.12 -2.12 -14.14
N GLN A 90 1.47 -1.13 -14.75
CA GLN A 90 0.20 -1.33 -15.46
C GLN A 90 0.35 -2.32 -16.63
N HIS A 91 1.49 -2.31 -17.31
CA HIS A 91 1.77 -3.26 -18.40
C HIS A 91 1.98 -4.69 -17.85
N LEU A 92 2.66 -4.83 -16.71
CA LEU A 92 2.86 -6.14 -16.06
C LEU A 92 1.55 -6.75 -15.55
N LYS A 93 0.68 -5.90 -14.98
CA LYS A 93 -0.65 -6.31 -14.51
C LYS A 93 -1.53 -6.81 -15.65
N ASN A 94 -1.46 -6.17 -16.82
CA ASN A 94 -2.20 -6.56 -18.02
C ASN A 94 -1.58 -7.77 -18.74
N ALA A 95 -0.25 -7.92 -18.71
CA ALA A 95 0.44 -9.06 -19.31
C ALA A 95 0.17 -10.38 -18.56
N GLY A 96 0.11 -10.35 -17.23
CA GLY A 96 -0.24 -11.52 -16.42
C GLY A 96 -1.69 -12.01 -16.59
N ASN A 97 -2.59 -11.14 -17.07
CA ASN A 97 -4.02 -11.43 -17.19
C ASN A 97 -4.46 -11.91 -18.60
N LYS A 98 -3.53 -12.01 -19.56
CA LYS A 98 -3.78 -12.54 -20.92
C LYS A 98 -3.76 -14.08 -20.99
N LYS A 99 -4.25 -14.77 -19.95
CA LYS A 99 -4.72 -16.16 -20.07
C LYS A 99 -6.23 -16.15 -20.07
N LYS A 100 -6.83 -15.87 -21.22
CA LYS A 100 -8.22 -16.21 -21.49
C LYS A 100 -8.33 -16.74 -22.91
#